data_AF-A0A2J6Q278-F1
#
_entry.id   AF-A0A2J6Q278-F1
#
_cell.length_a   1.000
_cell.length_b   1.000
_cell.length_c   1.000
_cell.angle_alpha   90.00
_cell.angle_beta   90.00
_cell.angle_gamma   90.00
#
_symmetry.space_group_name_H-M   'P 1'
#
loop_
_entity.id
_entity.type
_entity.pdbx_description
1 polymer ?
#
loop_
_entity_poly.entity_id
_entity_poly.type
_entity_poly.pdbx_seq_one_letter_code
_entity_poly.pdbx_strand_id
1 'polypeptide(L)'
;TPEFEALSYVWGDPQNTRPIKLNGQPFQVTENLEAALRRLRHDDRVRIMWIDAICINQRNPREQEHQIGLMRNIFEGCSQCIVWLGEEDNETEKALETL
;
A
#
# COMPACT_ATOMS: atom_id res chain seq x y z
N THR A 1 3.05 -3.33 -21.07
CA THR A 1 2.78 -2.57 -19.84
C THR A 1 3.91 -2.87 -18.87
N PRO A 2 4.47 -1.89 -18.14
CA PRO A 2 5.46 -2.20 -17.12
C PRO A 2 4.84 -3.10 -16.05
N GLU A 3 5.57 -4.12 -15.60
CA GLU A 3 5.12 -4.99 -14.52
C GLU A 3 5.18 -4.24 -13.19
N PHE A 4 4.06 -4.21 -12.47
CA PHE A 4 3.95 -3.61 -11.14
C PHE A 4 2.95 -4.39 -10.29
N GLU A 5 3.16 -4.36 -8.99
CA GLU A 5 2.27 -4.96 -7.99
C GLU A 5 1.35 -3.88 -7.43
N ALA A 6 0.13 -4.22 -7.03
CA ALA A 6 -0.78 -3.29 -6.36
C ALA A 6 -0.99 -3.70 -4.90
N LEU A 7 -0.89 -2.74 -3.98
CA LEU A 7 -1.15 -2.98 -2.56
C LEU A 7 -2.59 -2.58 -2.20
N SER A 8 -3.33 -3.53 -1.63
CA SER A 8 -4.63 -3.32 -1.00
C SER A 8 -4.47 -3.43 0.51
N TYR A 9 -4.82 -2.38 1.25
CA TYR A 9 -4.64 -2.30 2.69
C TYR A 9 -5.63 -1.28 3.28
N VAL A 10 -5.89 -1.38 4.59
CA VAL A 10 -6.65 -0.35 5.31
C VAL A 10 -5.73 0.83 5.62
N TRP A 11 -6.14 2.06 5.30
CA TRP A 11 -5.29 3.24 5.52
C TRP A 11 -4.89 3.43 6.98
N GLY A 12 -5.79 3.17 7.93
CA GLY A 12 -5.57 3.41 9.35
C GLY A 12 -5.82 4.88 9.74
N ASP A 13 -5.34 5.29 10.91
CA ASP A 13 -5.51 6.64 11.43
C ASP A 13 -4.54 7.62 10.72
N PRO A 14 -5.04 8.65 9.99
CA PRO A 14 -4.19 9.63 9.32
C PRO A 14 -3.39 10.53 10.28
N GLN A 15 -3.72 10.55 11.57
CA GLN A 15 -2.95 11.27 12.59
C GLN A 15 -1.76 10.44 13.10
N ASN A 16 -1.82 9.11 12.99
CA ASN A 16 -0.75 8.21 13.40
C ASN A 16 0.14 7.87 12.19
N THR A 17 1.20 8.65 12.02
CA THR A 17 2.11 8.55 10.87
C THR A 17 3.53 8.17 11.26
N ARG A 18 4.22 7.50 10.32
CA ARG A 18 5.62 7.11 10.41
C ARG A 18 6.35 7.60 9.15
N PRO A 19 7.62 8.03 9.28
CA PRO A 19 8.38 8.52 8.13
C PRO A 19 8.94 7.36 7.30
N ILE A 20 8.81 7.46 5.98
CA ILE A 20 9.55 6.68 5.00
C ILE A 20 10.49 7.60 4.19
N LYS A 21 11.43 7.02 3.44
CA LYS A 21 12.24 7.75 2.47
C LYS A 21 11.60 7.61 1.08
N LEU A 22 11.09 8.71 0.54
CA LEU A 22 10.58 8.79 -0.82
C LEU A 22 11.50 9.70 -1.63
N ASN A 23 12.15 9.17 -2.67
CA ASN A 23 13.14 9.91 -3.48
C ASN A 23 14.22 10.60 -2.64
N GLY A 24 14.67 9.94 -1.56
CA GLY A 24 15.69 10.47 -0.64
C GLY A 24 15.18 11.49 0.37
N GLN A 25 13.91 11.89 0.31
CA GLN A 25 13.29 12.84 1.23
C GLN A 25 12.37 12.14 2.24
N PRO A 26 12.25 12.66 3.47
CA PRO A 26 11.23 12.19 4.41
C PRO A 26 9.83 12.38 3.86
N PHE A 27 9.00 11.35 3.92
CA PHE A 27 7.60 11.37 3.53
C PHE A 27 6.77 10.63 4.59
N GLN A 28 5.66 11.23 5.02
CA GLN A 28 4.83 10.65 6.08
C GLN A 28 3.78 9.71 5.46
N VAL A 29 3.72 8.49 5.98
CA VAL A 29 2.67 7.51 5.69
C VAL A 29 2.02 7.08 6.99
N THR A 30 0.83 6.49 6.94
CA THR A 30 0.22 5.91 8.13
C THR A 30 1.06 4.77 8.68
N GLU A 31 0.94 4.50 9.98
CA GLU A 31 1.66 3.40 10.63
C GLU A 31 1.39 2.04 9.96
N ASN A 32 0.16 1.79 9.51
CA ASN A 32 -0.18 0.54 8.83
C ASN A 32 0.52 0.39 7.48
N LEU A 33 0.60 1.47 6.68
CA LEU A 33 1.32 1.43 5.41
C LEU A 33 2.83 1.25 5.63
N GLU A 34 3.39 1.89 6.66
CA GLU A 34 4.80 1.72 6.98
C GLU A 34 5.13 0.27 7.37
N ALA A 35 4.29 -0.37 8.20
CA ALA A 35 4.41 -1.78 8.54
C ALA A 35 4.34 -2.68 7.30
N ALA A 36 3.33 -2.47 6.45
CA ALA A 36 3.18 -3.21 5.20
C ALA A 36 4.43 -3.09 4.31
N LEU A 37 4.93 -1.85 4.09
CA LEU A 37 6.13 -1.59 3.30
C LEU A 37 7.37 -2.27 3.90
N ARG A 38 7.52 -2.24 5.22
CA ARG A 38 8.64 -2.91 5.91
C ARG A 38 8.58 -4.43 5.69
N ARG A 39 7.41 -5.04 5.83
CA ARG A 39 7.22 -6.50 5.71
C ARG A 39 7.36 -7.00 4.27
N LEU A 40 6.94 -6.17 3.30
CA LEU A 40 6.98 -6.48 1.87
C LEU A 40 8.34 -6.19 1.22
N ARG A 41 9.23 -5.45 1.88
CA ARG A 41 10.54 -5.14 1.33
C ARG A 41 11.38 -6.41 1.16
N HIS A 42 11.99 -6.56 -0.01
CA HIS A 42 13.04 -7.57 -0.23
C HIS A 42 14.41 -6.96 0.10
N ASP A 43 15.31 -7.79 0.64
CA ASP A 43 16.66 -7.35 1.00
C ASP A 43 17.61 -7.28 -0.21
N ASP A 44 17.29 -8.01 -1.28
CA ASP A 44 18.16 -8.26 -2.43
C ASP A 44 17.66 -7.69 -3.76
N ARG A 45 16.39 -7.27 -3.84
CA ARG A 45 15.77 -6.80 -5.10
C ARG A 45 14.81 -5.65 -4.92
N VAL A 46 14.68 -4.85 -5.99
CA VAL A 46 13.72 -3.75 -6.07
C VAL A 46 12.33 -4.31 -6.38
N ARG A 47 11.29 -3.72 -5.78
CA ARG A 47 9.89 -3.95 -6.12
C ARG A 47 9.31 -2.70 -6.77
N ILE A 48 8.47 -2.89 -7.77
CA ILE A 48 7.68 -1.81 -8.38
C ILE A 48 6.25 -1.97 -7.89
N MET A 49 5.80 -1.04 -7.06
CA MET A 49 4.50 -1.12 -6.40
C MET A 49 3.68 0.13 -6.68
N TRP A 50 2.39 -0.05 -6.94
CA TRP A 50 1.39 0.98 -6.88
C TRP A 50 0.72 0.97 -5.51
N ILE A 51 0.73 2.13 -4.85
CA ILE A 51 0.19 2.34 -3.51
C ILE A 51 -0.55 3.67 -3.53
N ASP A 52 -1.85 3.66 -3.29
CA ASP A 52 -2.72 4.84 -3.40
C ASP A 52 -2.19 6.08 -2.65
N ALA A 53 -1.75 5.93 -1.40
CA ALA A 53 -1.27 7.01 -0.54
C ALA A 53 0.03 7.66 -1.07
N ILE A 54 0.75 6.99 -1.95
CA ILE A 54 2.02 7.47 -2.54
C ILE A 54 1.82 7.90 -3.99
N CYS A 55 1.09 7.11 -4.79
CA CYS A 55 0.92 7.31 -6.22
C CYS A 55 -0.16 8.33 -6.58
N ILE A 56 -1.09 8.62 -5.67
CA ILE A 56 -2.16 9.62 -5.86
C ILE A 56 -1.81 10.86 -5.04
N ASN A 57 -1.89 12.03 -5.66
CA ASN A 57 -1.79 13.28 -4.91
C ASN A 57 -3.03 13.50 -4.03
N GLN A 58 -2.92 13.12 -2.77
CA GLN A 58 -3.99 13.23 -1.78
C GLN A 58 -4.43 14.67 -1.47
N ARG A 59 -3.70 15.68 -1.95
CA ARG A 59 -4.06 17.10 -1.78
C ARG A 59 -4.84 17.67 -2.97
N ASN A 60 -5.08 16.87 -4.00
CA ASN A 60 -5.80 17.28 -5.19
C ASN A 60 -7.07 16.42 -5.37
N PRO A 61 -8.24 16.91 -4.90
CA PRO A 61 -9.49 16.16 -4.97
C PRO A 61 -9.86 15.71 -6.39
N ARG A 62 -9.56 16.54 -7.40
CA ARG A 62 -9.85 16.19 -8.81
C ARG A 62 -9.01 15.01 -9.30
N GLU A 63 -7.74 14.97 -8.92
CA GLU A 63 -6.87 13.84 -9.24
C GLU A 63 -7.29 12.60 -8.45
N GLN A 64 -7.61 12.77 -7.17
CA GLN A 64 -8.09 11.68 -6.33
C GLN A 64 -9.35 11.03 -6.93
N GLU A 65 -10.37 11.82 -7.28
CA GLU A 65 -11.58 11.32 -7.95
C GLU A 65 -11.27 10.60 -9.27
N HIS A 66 -10.38 11.18 -10.08
CA HIS A 66 -9.96 10.57 -11.33
C HIS A 66 -9.25 9.21 -11.11
N GLN A 67 -8.32 9.15 -10.16
CA GLN A 67 -7.57 7.94 -9.82
C GLN A 67 -8.46 6.86 -9.20
N ILE A 68 -9.44 7.24 -8.39
CA ILE A 68 -10.47 6.31 -7.87
C ILE A 68 -11.22 5.66 -9.03
N GLY A 69 -11.58 6.43 -10.07
CA GLY A 69 -12.20 5.89 -11.28
C GLY A 69 -11.30 4.91 -12.06
N LEU A 70 -9.98 4.98 -11.89
CA LEU A 70 -9.00 4.10 -12.54
C LEU A 70 -8.63 2.88 -11.70
N MET A 71 -9.00 2.82 -10.42
CA MET A 71 -8.57 1.74 -9.51
C MET A 71 -8.85 0.36 -10.09
N ARG A 72 -10.03 0.15 -10.69
CA ARG A 72 -10.37 -1.12 -11.34
C ARG A 72 -9.30 -1.53 -12.36
N ASN A 73 -8.93 -0.63 -13.26
CA ASN A 73 -7.96 -0.90 -14.32
C ASN A 73 -6.54 -1.11 -13.76
N ILE A 74 -6.20 -0.42 -12.66
CA ILE A 74 -4.90 -0.56 -11.98
C ILE A 74 -4.78 -1.95 -11.35
N PHE A 75 -5.80 -2.38 -10.60
CA PHE A 75 -5.82 -3.71 -9.99
C PHE A 75 -5.96 -4.83 -11.02
N GLU A 76 -6.76 -4.66 -12.08
CA GLU A 76 -6.84 -5.62 -13.20
C GLU A 76 -5.52 -5.71 -13.99
N GLY A 77 -4.75 -4.62 -14.05
CA GLY A 77 -3.49 -4.53 -14.82
C GLY A 77 -2.22 -4.86 -14.05
N CYS A 78 -2.29 -5.08 -12.73
CA CYS A 78 -1.12 -5.40 -11.92
C CYS A 78 -0.66 -6.85 -12.13
N SER A 79 0.64 -7.11 -11.99
CA SER A 79 1.19 -8.48 -12.04
C SER A 79 0.79 -9.30 -10.81
N GLN A 80 0.59 -8.62 -9.67
CA GLN A 80 0.12 -9.22 -8.43
C GLN A 80 -0.63 -8.19 -7.59
N CYS A 81 -1.80 -8.59 -7.07
CA CYS A 81 -2.50 -7.84 -6.05
C CYS A 81 -2.12 -8.41 -4.67
N ILE A 82 -1.62 -7.56 -3.79
CA ILE A 82 -1.18 -7.92 -2.45
C ILE A 82 -2.20 -7.35 -1.47
N VAL A 83 -2.82 -8.23 -0.68
CA VAL A 83 -3.74 -7.82 0.38
C VAL A 83 -3.00 -7.84 1.70
N TRP A 84 -2.91 -6.69 2.36
CA TRP A 84 -2.33 -6.53 3.69
C TRP A 84 -3.43 -6.37 4.72
N LEU A 85 -3.51 -7.31 5.65
CA LEU A 85 -4.53 -7.37 6.69
C LEU A 85 -4.09 -6.73 8.02
N GLY A 86 -2.81 -6.38 8.15
CA GLY A 86 -2.20 -5.93 9.39
C GLY A 86 -1.03 -6.81 9.79
N GLU A 87 -0.33 -6.40 10.85
CA GLU A 87 0.63 -7.28 11.51
C GLU A 87 -0.11 -8.44 12.16
N GLU A 88 0.56 -9.59 12.23
CA GLU A 88 0.03 -10.78 12.89
C GLU A 88 -0.28 -10.46 14.37
N ASP A 89 -1.52 -10.71 14.76
CA ASP A 89 -1.93 -10.78 16.16
C ASP A 89 -2.47 -12.19 16.47
N ASN A 90 -2.62 -12.48 17.76
CA ASN A 90 -3.08 -13.81 18.24
C ASN A 90 -4.48 -14.21 17.73
N GLU A 91 -5.24 -13.30 17.12
CA GLU A 91 -6.57 -13.56 16.55
C GLU A 91 -6.51 -13.76 15.02
N THR A 92 -5.48 -13.23 14.35
CA THR A 92 -5.25 -13.37 12.92
C THR A 92 -4.94 -14.82 12.53
N GLU A 93 -4.21 -15.56 13.37
CA GLU A 93 -3.90 -16.98 13.17
C GLU A 93 -5.18 -17.84 13.05
N LYS A 94 -6.15 -17.64 13.95
CA LYS A 94 -7.43 -18.38 13.97
C LYS A 94 -8.32 -18.06 12.78
N ALA A 95 -8.30 -16.82 12.30
CA ALA A 95 -9.13 -16.39 11.17
C ALA A 95 -8.67 -17.02 9.84
N LEU A 96 -7.36 -17.22 9.66
CA LEU A 96 -6.78 -17.83 8.47
C LEU A 96 -6.95 -19.36 8.43
N GLU A 97 -7.01 -20.03 9.59
CA GLU A 97 -7.27 -21.48 9.68
C GLU A 97 -8.69 -21.89 9.24
N THR A 98 -9.62 -20.92 9.15
CA THR A 98 -11.02 -21.18 8.81
C THR A 98 -11.34 -20.90 7.32
N LEU A 99 -10.34 -20.57 6.51
CA LEU A 99 -10.42 -20.38 5.05
C LEU A 99 -10.01 -21.65 4.29
#